data_AF-M8CMW6-F1
#
_entry.id   AF-M8CMW6-F1
#
_cell.length_a   1.000
_cell.length_b   1.000
_cell.length_c   1.000
_cell.angle_alpha   90.00
_cell.angle_beta   90.00
_cell.angle_gamma   90.00
#
_symmetry.space_group_name_H-M   'P 1'
#
loop_
_entity.id
_entity.type
_entity.pdbx_description
1 polymer ?
#
loop_
_entity_poly.entity_id
_entity_poly.type
_entity_poly.pdbx_seq_one_letter_code
_entity_poly.pdbx_strand_id
1 'polypeptide(L)'
;MDKPKQPCNWTGVACSKAVLPRGRDQGDAALVVSNISLAYCGLQGGLDSLHFADLSHFVYLNLSGNYLWGSIPSSIGALAKLTHLDLSNNGLNGSIQQASLDLPHLVYLKLGNNLLSGRIRSSIGAVAKLAYLDLSVNNLDGSIPTFIDLPNLVYLNFSRNALSGPIPSSIGTLTKLVVLDLSFNGLNGSIPTSIDLPNLVYLNFSRNTLSGPIPSSIGALTKLVVLDLSFNGLNGSIPISLGDPYDILLDSYPCHSTENLAGFRDVQDCFKINLSHPYCRHAIRGSLIIPWC
;
A
#
# COMPACT_ATOMS: atom_id res chain seq x y z
N MET A 1 -50.67 1.93 1.30
CA MET A 1 -49.36 1.25 1.19
C MET A 1 -48.40 2.27 0.60
N ASP A 2 -47.49 2.81 1.42
CA ASP A 2 -46.44 3.70 0.90
C ASP A 2 -45.56 2.90 -0.05
N LYS A 3 -45.35 3.42 -1.26
CA LYS A 3 -44.35 2.84 -2.17
C LYS A 3 -43.01 2.81 -1.43
N PRO A 4 -42.27 1.68 -1.42
CA PRO A 4 -40.97 1.63 -0.79
C PRO A 4 -40.10 2.74 -1.37
N LYS A 5 -39.56 3.60 -0.50
CA LYS A 5 -38.66 4.67 -0.91
C LYS A 5 -37.47 4.03 -1.60
N GLN A 6 -37.26 4.38 -2.86
CA GLN A 6 -36.17 3.85 -3.64
C GLN A 6 -34.84 4.34 -3.03
N PRO A 7 -33.92 3.44 -2.64
CA PRO A 7 -32.72 3.82 -1.89
C PRO A 7 -31.72 4.65 -2.72
N CYS A 8 -31.96 4.80 -4.02
CA CYS A 8 -31.14 5.57 -4.95
C CYS A 8 -31.01 7.07 -4.61
N ASN A 9 -31.88 7.59 -3.74
CA ASN A 9 -31.81 8.98 -3.26
C ASN A 9 -31.16 9.10 -1.88
N TRP A 10 -30.68 8.00 -1.29
CA TRP A 10 -30.03 8.03 0.02
C TRP A 10 -28.59 8.52 -0.12
N THR A 11 -28.13 9.27 0.88
CA THR A 11 -26.72 9.69 0.97
C THR A 11 -25.82 8.46 0.91
N GLY A 12 -24.80 8.50 0.04
CA GLY A 12 -23.87 7.40 -0.12
C GLY A 12 -24.37 6.24 -0.97
N VAL A 13 -25.58 6.30 -1.54
CA VAL A 13 -26.12 5.25 -2.41
C VAL A 13 -26.25 5.79 -3.84
N ALA A 14 -25.70 5.08 -4.82
CA ALA A 14 -25.97 5.34 -6.23
C ALA A 14 -26.48 4.09 -6.93
N CYS A 15 -27.42 4.31 -7.84
CA CYS A 15 -28.03 3.24 -8.63
C CYS A 15 -27.62 3.32 -10.09
N SER A 16 -27.53 2.17 -10.72
CA SER A 16 -27.31 2.03 -12.16
C SER A 16 -28.52 1.35 -12.80
N LYS A 17 -28.73 1.60 -14.09
CA LYS A 17 -29.73 0.89 -14.88
C LYS A 17 -29.23 -0.53 -15.12
N ALA A 18 -29.98 -1.52 -14.64
CA ALA A 18 -29.72 -2.92 -14.93
C ALA A 18 -30.90 -3.52 -15.71
N VAL A 19 -30.57 -4.33 -16.71
CA VAL A 19 -31.55 -5.17 -17.39
C VAL A 19 -31.80 -6.37 -16.50
N LEU A 20 -32.99 -6.43 -15.88
CA LEU A 20 -33.37 -7.57 -15.05
C LEU A 20 -33.66 -8.80 -15.94
N PRO A 21 -33.37 -10.02 -15.47
CA PRO A 21 -33.74 -11.24 -16.18
C PRO A 21 -35.26 -11.29 -16.41
N ARG A 22 -35.63 -11.48 -17.68
CA ARG A 22 -36.99 -11.42 -18.27
C ARG A 22 -38.15 -11.80 -17.33
N GLY A 23 -38.91 -10.78 -16.92
CA GLY A 23 -40.34 -10.86 -16.61
C GLY A 23 -41.14 -10.20 -17.73
N ARG A 24 -42.41 -10.55 -17.90
CA ARG A 24 -43.25 -10.35 -19.10
C ARG A 24 -43.67 -8.90 -19.40
N ASP A 25 -42.93 -7.91 -18.91
CA ASP A 25 -43.20 -6.48 -19.10
C ASP A 25 -42.01 -5.81 -19.82
N GLN A 26 -42.35 -4.97 -20.78
CA GLN A 26 -41.45 -4.35 -21.75
C GLN A 26 -40.32 -3.54 -21.10
N GLY A 27 -39.07 -3.81 -21.52
CA GLY A 27 -38.10 -2.79 -21.93
C GLY A 27 -37.50 -1.81 -20.91
N ASP A 28 -38.06 -1.65 -19.71
CA ASP A 28 -37.61 -0.63 -18.79
C ASP A 28 -36.50 -1.15 -17.87
N ALA A 29 -35.30 -0.59 -18.03
CA ALA A 29 -34.18 -0.87 -17.15
C ALA A 29 -34.52 -0.45 -15.71
N ALA A 30 -34.54 -1.41 -14.80
CA ALA A 30 -34.74 -1.14 -13.38
C ALA A 30 -33.47 -0.51 -12.80
N LEU A 31 -33.66 0.50 -11.94
CA LEU A 31 -32.58 1.09 -11.16
C LEU A 31 -32.24 0.16 -10.00
N VAL A 32 -31.03 -0.38 -10.00
CA VAL A 32 -30.48 -1.22 -8.93
C VAL A 32 -29.34 -0.50 -8.23
N VAL A 33 -29.19 -0.69 -6.92
CA VAL A 33 -28.04 -0.14 -6.20
C VAL A 33 -26.77 -0.79 -6.74
N SER A 34 -25.80 0.05 -7.11
CA SER A 34 -24.51 -0.39 -7.65
C SER A 34 -23.32 0.19 -6.90
N ASN A 35 -23.48 1.35 -6.28
CA ASN A 35 -22.43 1.98 -5.50
C ASN A 35 -22.96 2.29 -4.10
N ILE A 36 -22.22 1.84 -3.09
CA ILE A 36 -22.43 2.23 -1.70
C ILE A 36 -21.14 2.84 -1.16
N SER A 37 -21.25 4.03 -0.59
CA SER A 37 -20.20 4.73 0.15
C SER A 37 -20.77 5.23 1.46
N LEU A 38 -20.55 4.47 2.52
CA LEU A 38 -21.01 4.78 3.89
C LEU A 38 -19.81 4.89 4.82
N ALA A 39 -18.80 5.63 4.38
CA ALA A 39 -17.59 5.85 5.16
C ALA A 39 -17.88 6.73 6.39
N TYR A 40 -17.24 6.42 7.52
CA TYR A 40 -17.34 7.21 8.75
C TYR A 40 -18.77 7.44 9.25
N CYS A 41 -19.65 6.45 9.05
CA CYS A 41 -21.06 6.51 9.46
C CYS A 41 -21.33 5.87 10.83
N GLY A 42 -20.29 5.34 11.50
CA GLY A 42 -20.42 4.65 12.78
C GLY A 42 -21.11 3.28 12.67
N LEU A 43 -21.08 2.66 11.48
CA LEU A 43 -21.67 1.34 11.25
C LEU A 43 -20.98 0.31 12.14
N GLN A 44 -21.78 -0.60 12.72
CA GLN A 44 -21.34 -1.69 13.59
C GLN A 44 -21.88 -3.02 13.05
N GLY A 45 -21.19 -4.10 13.36
CA GLY A 45 -21.60 -5.46 12.97
C GLY A 45 -20.55 -6.17 12.12
N GLY A 46 -20.77 -7.46 11.91
CA GLY A 46 -19.92 -8.28 11.04
C GLY A 46 -20.42 -8.31 9.60
N LEU A 47 -19.49 -8.42 8.66
CA LEU A 47 -19.81 -8.55 7.23
C LEU A 47 -20.59 -9.83 6.92
N ASP A 48 -20.46 -10.88 7.74
CA ASP A 48 -21.19 -12.14 7.63
C ASP A 48 -22.72 -11.97 7.74
N SER A 49 -23.18 -10.85 8.29
CA SER A 49 -24.62 -10.52 8.35
C SER A 49 -25.17 -10.03 7.01
N LEU A 50 -24.31 -9.75 6.02
CA LEU A 50 -24.70 -9.31 4.69
C LEU A 50 -24.88 -10.50 3.74
N HIS A 51 -26.04 -10.56 3.09
CA HIS A 51 -26.31 -11.51 2.00
C HIS A 51 -25.72 -10.97 0.69
N PHE A 52 -24.41 -11.12 0.49
CA PHE A 52 -23.69 -10.59 -0.69
C PHE A 52 -24.23 -11.06 -2.05
N ALA A 53 -24.92 -12.21 -2.10
CA ALA A 53 -25.58 -12.70 -3.32
C ALA A 53 -26.65 -11.73 -3.84
N ASP A 54 -27.37 -11.06 -2.94
CA ASP A 54 -28.39 -10.06 -3.28
C ASP A 54 -27.76 -8.75 -3.78
N LEU A 55 -26.46 -8.57 -3.53
CA LEU A 55 -25.67 -7.38 -3.87
C LEU A 55 -24.81 -7.57 -5.11
N SER A 56 -25.10 -8.60 -5.93
CA SER A 56 -24.33 -8.99 -7.13
C SER A 56 -24.20 -7.89 -8.22
N HIS A 57 -24.94 -6.80 -8.10
CA HIS A 57 -24.86 -5.63 -8.98
C HIS A 57 -23.83 -4.58 -8.53
N PHE A 58 -23.21 -4.74 -7.35
CA PHE A 58 -22.29 -3.76 -6.82
C PHE A 58 -21.00 -3.67 -7.65
N VAL A 59 -20.62 -2.42 -7.92
CA VAL A 59 -19.40 -2.03 -8.62
C VAL A 59 -18.46 -1.31 -7.66
N TYR A 60 -19.02 -0.57 -6.69
CA TYR A 60 -18.29 0.22 -5.72
C TYR A 60 -18.84 -0.01 -4.30
N LEU A 61 -17.97 -0.43 -3.38
CA LEU A 61 -18.31 -0.57 -1.97
C LEU A 61 -17.23 0.09 -1.10
N ASN A 62 -17.61 1.15 -0.40
CA ASN A 62 -16.78 1.81 0.60
C ASN A 62 -17.50 1.82 1.95
N LEU A 63 -16.94 1.06 2.89
CA LEU A 63 -17.38 0.99 4.28
C LEU A 63 -16.24 1.40 5.23
N SER A 64 -15.30 2.20 4.75
CA SER A 64 -14.12 2.61 5.52
C SER A 64 -14.45 3.49 6.73
N GLY A 65 -13.62 3.44 7.77
CA GLY A 65 -13.75 4.32 8.93
C GLY A 65 -14.98 4.02 9.79
N ASN A 66 -15.42 2.76 9.85
CA ASN A 66 -16.55 2.33 10.67
C ASN A 66 -16.05 1.42 11.81
N TYR A 67 -17.00 0.81 12.55
CA TYR A 67 -16.75 -0.13 13.65
C TYR A 67 -17.12 -1.56 13.25
N LEU A 68 -16.87 -1.93 11.99
CA LEU A 68 -17.10 -3.29 11.51
C LEU A 68 -16.11 -4.25 12.15
N TRP A 69 -16.54 -5.48 12.45
CA TRP A 69 -15.72 -6.49 13.13
C TRP A 69 -15.93 -7.88 12.56
N GLY A 70 -15.16 -8.85 13.06
CA GLY A 70 -15.20 -10.23 12.55
C GLY A 70 -14.42 -10.39 11.24
N SER A 71 -14.52 -11.56 10.63
CA SER A 71 -13.82 -11.88 9.40
C SER A 71 -14.45 -11.22 8.17
N ILE A 72 -13.66 -11.11 7.10
CA ILE A 72 -14.19 -10.90 5.75
C ILE A 72 -14.68 -12.27 5.25
N PRO A 73 -16.00 -12.48 5.06
CA PRO A 73 -16.52 -13.78 4.64
C PRO A 73 -16.13 -14.11 3.21
N SER A 74 -15.99 -15.39 2.90
CA SER A 74 -15.81 -15.88 1.52
C SER A 74 -16.99 -15.54 0.61
N SER A 75 -18.19 -15.34 1.17
CA SER A 75 -19.38 -14.92 0.41
C SER A 75 -19.24 -13.54 -0.25
N ILE A 76 -18.25 -12.71 0.15
CA ILE A 76 -17.94 -11.46 -0.54
C ILE A 76 -17.58 -11.67 -2.02
N GLY A 77 -17.08 -12.86 -2.39
CA GLY A 77 -16.82 -13.24 -3.78
C GLY A 77 -18.08 -13.26 -4.67
N ALA A 78 -19.27 -13.25 -4.09
CA ALA A 78 -20.52 -13.10 -4.85
C ALA A 78 -20.64 -11.72 -5.55
N LEU A 79 -19.85 -10.74 -5.13
CA LEU A 79 -19.79 -9.40 -5.74
C LEU A 79 -18.97 -9.41 -7.05
N ALA A 80 -19.37 -10.24 -8.01
CA ALA A 80 -18.59 -10.50 -9.23
C ALA A 80 -18.33 -9.27 -10.12
N LYS A 81 -19.09 -8.18 -9.96
CA LYS A 81 -18.93 -6.92 -10.70
C LYS A 81 -18.10 -5.87 -9.96
N LEU A 82 -17.66 -6.18 -8.73
CA LEU A 82 -16.99 -5.21 -7.88
C LEU A 82 -15.64 -4.81 -8.47
N THR A 83 -15.43 -3.50 -8.58
CA THR A 83 -14.19 -2.89 -9.07
C THR A 83 -13.45 -2.14 -7.97
N HIS A 84 -14.18 -1.67 -6.96
CA HIS A 84 -13.66 -0.89 -5.85
C HIS A 84 -14.19 -1.43 -4.54
N LEU A 85 -13.28 -1.85 -3.66
CA LEU A 85 -13.57 -2.28 -2.31
C LEU A 85 -12.67 -1.54 -1.32
N ASP A 86 -13.29 -0.76 -0.44
CA ASP A 86 -12.62 -0.10 0.68
C ASP A 86 -13.27 -0.51 2.00
N LEU A 87 -12.55 -1.30 2.79
CA LEU A 87 -12.91 -1.73 4.14
C LEU A 87 -11.89 -1.22 5.16
N SER A 88 -11.05 -0.24 4.79
CA SER A 88 -9.98 0.25 5.65
C SER A 88 -10.51 0.93 6.91
N ASN A 89 -9.69 1.03 7.95
CA ASN A 89 -10.03 1.71 9.20
C ASN A 89 -11.30 1.11 9.85
N ASN A 90 -11.25 -0.19 10.13
CA ASN A 90 -12.30 -0.95 10.84
C ASN A 90 -11.63 -1.89 11.87
N GLY A 91 -12.42 -2.73 12.54
CA GLY A 91 -11.96 -3.79 13.43
C GLY A 91 -12.02 -5.19 12.81
N LEU A 92 -11.92 -5.30 11.48
CA LEU A 92 -12.00 -6.58 10.78
C LEU A 92 -10.80 -7.45 11.16
N ASN A 93 -11.03 -8.74 11.40
CA ASN A 93 -10.04 -9.69 11.88
C ASN A 93 -10.08 -10.99 11.08
N GLY A 94 -9.45 -12.04 11.59
CA GLY A 94 -9.41 -13.33 10.92
C GLY A 94 -8.38 -13.37 9.79
N SER A 95 -8.25 -14.55 9.18
CA SER A 95 -7.19 -14.74 8.20
C SER A 95 -7.58 -14.20 6.82
N ILE A 96 -6.71 -13.39 6.22
CA ILE A 96 -6.85 -12.93 4.84
C ILE A 96 -6.85 -14.10 3.83
N GLN A 97 -6.37 -15.28 4.24
CA GLN A 97 -6.39 -16.50 3.44
C GLN A 97 -7.77 -17.16 3.34
N GLN A 98 -8.63 -16.95 4.34
CA GLN A 98 -10.00 -17.49 4.37
C GLN A 98 -10.96 -16.59 3.59
N ALA A 99 -10.65 -15.29 3.51
CA ALA A 99 -11.29 -14.35 2.60
C ALA A 99 -10.88 -14.70 1.17
N SER A 100 -11.61 -15.61 0.53
CA SER A 100 -11.47 -15.85 -0.90
C SER A 100 -11.99 -14.63 -1.66
N LEU A 101 -11.11 -13.65 -1.89
CA LEU A 101 -11.38 -12.46 -2.69
C LEU A 101 -11.33 -12.81 -4.19
N ASP A 102 -12.18 -13.75 -4.61
CA ASP A 102 -12.38 -14.05 -6.03
C ASP A 102 -13.26 -12.97 -6.66
N LEU A 103 -12.65 -11.82 -6.91
CA LEU A 103 -13.30 -10.61 -7.41
C LEU A 103 -12.69 -10.25 -8.76
N PRO A 104 -13.03 -10.94 -9.86
CA PRO A 104 -12.28 -10.93 -11.14
C PRO A 104 -12.20 -9.56 -11.84
N HIS A 105 -12.91 -8.56 -11.34
CA HIS A 105 -12.94 -7.21 -11.88
C HIS A 105 -12.37 -6.16 -10.92
N LEU A 106 -11.82 -6.56 -9.78
CA LEU A 106 -11.29 -5.66 -8.78
C LEU A 106 -10.07 -4.89 -9.32
N VAL A 107 -10.12 -3.57 -9.16
CA VAL A 107 -9.07 -2.62 -9.55
C VAL A 107 -8.48 -1.95 -8.32
N TYR A 108 -9.29 -1.74 -7.29
CA TYR A 108 -8.91 -1.03 -6.07
C TYR A 108 -9.34 -1.83 -4.84
N LEU A 109 -8.36 -2.18 -4.01
CA LEU A 109 -8.56 -2.88 -2.75
C LEU A 109 -7.84 -2.16 -1.62
N LYS A 110 -8.59 -1.68 -0.64
CA LYS A 110 -8.08 -1.15 0.63
C LYS A 110 -8.62 -1.94 1.80
N LEU A 111 -7.71 -2.60 2.51
CA LEU A 111 -7.97 -3.31 3.76
C LEU A 111 -7.10 -2.79 4.92
N GLY A 112 -6.38 -1.68 4.68
CA GLY A 112 -5.44 -1.15 5.66
C GLY A 112 -6.09 -0.69 6.97
N ASN A 113 -5.32 -0.67 8.05
CA ASN A 113 -5.76 -0.31 9.40
C ASN A 113 -6.95 -1.18 9.87
N ASN A 114 -6.67 -2.49 9.99
CA ASN A 114 -7.56 -3.52 10.51
C ASN A 114 -6.75 -4.48 11.40
N LEU A 115 -7.34 -5.60 11.80
CA LEU A 115 -6.71 -6.66 12.61
C LEU A 115 -6.53 -7.97 11.81
N LEU A 116 -6.47 -7.89 10.47
CA LEU A 116 -6.36 -9.07 9.60
C LEU A 116 -5.04 -9.78 9.82
N SER A 117 -5.04 -11.11 9.72
CA SER A 117 -3.87 -11.95 9.98
C SER A 117 -3.62 -13.01 8.90
N GLY A 118 -2.52 -13.75 9.06
CA GLY A 118 -2.11 -14.81 8.13
C GLY A 118 -1.39 -14.28 6.88
N ARG A 119 -0.95 -15.21 6.04
CA ARG A 119 -0.06 -14.89 4.91
C ARG A 119 -0.81 -14.34 3.71
N ILE A 120 -0.18 -13.38 3.04
CA ILE A 120 -0.60 -12.88 1.73
C ILE A 120 -0.30 -13.97 0.69
N ARG A 121 -1.34 -14.53 0.05
CA ARG A 121 -1.16 -15.50 -1.05
C ARG A 121 -1.06 -14.76 -2.38
N SER A 122 -0.40 -15.34 -3.38
CA SER A 122 -0.43 -14.82 -4.76
C SER A 122 -1.87 -14.75 -5.31
N SER A 123 -2.78 -15.57 -4.77
CA SER A 123 -4.20 -15.63 -5.12
C SER A 123 -5.08 -14.56 -4.47
N ILE A 124 -4.54 -13.54 -3.78
CA ILE A 124 -5.36 -12.54 -3.05
C ILE A 124 -6.22 -11.65 -3.97
N GLY A 125 -6.08 -11.85 -5.27
CA GLY A 125 -7.22 -12.14 -6.14
C GLY A 125 -6.67 -12.68 -7.47
N ALA A 126 -7.41 -13.52 -8.17
CA ALA A 126 -7.13 -13.83 -9.57
C ALA A 126 -7.43 -12.60 -10.45
N VAL A 127 -6.82 -11.47 -10.13
CA VAL A 127 -7.18 -10.12 -10.59
C VAL A 127 -6.05 -9.49 -11.36
N ALA A 128 -5.90 -9.94 -12.60
CA ALA A 128 -5.03 -9.29 -13.57
C ALA A 128 -5.27 -7.76 -13.65
N LYS A 129 -6.43 -7.24 -13.22
CA LYS A 129 -6.81 -5.82 -13.29
C LYS A 129 -6.42 -4.97 -12.07
N LEU A 130 -5.92 -5.56 -10.98
CA LEU A 130 -5.66 -4.81 -9.75
C LEU A 130 -4.58 -3.75 -9.96
N ALA A 131 -4.90 -2.50 -9.62
CA ALA A 131 -4.03 -1.35 -9.77
C ALA A 131 -3.64 -0.71 -8.44
N TYR A 132 -4.49 -0.85 -7.42
CA TYR A 132 -4.28 -0.27 -6.10
C TYR A 132 -4.51 -1.33 -5.02
N LEU A 133 -3.47 -1.63 -4.25
CA LEU A 133 -3.52 -2.59 -3.15
C LEU A 133 -2.91 -1.99 -1.88
N ASP A 134 -3.73 -1.88 -0.83
CA ASP A 134 -3.31 -1.44 0.49
C ASP A 134 -3.74 -2.43 1.56
N LEU A 135 -2.76 -3.11 2.15
CA LEU A 135 -2.93 -4.02 3.28
C LEU A 135 -2.16 -3.52 4.52
N SER A 136 -1.82 -2.23 4.55
CA SER A 136 -0.98 -1.67 5.61
C SER A 136 -1.66 -1.73 6.98
N VAL A 137 -0.88 -1.68 8.08
CA VAL A 137 -1.42 -1.61 9.45
C VAL A 137 -2.39 -2.78 9.72
N ASN A 138 -1.86 -4.00 9.68
CA ASN A 138 -2.56 -5.24 10.00
C ASN A 138 -1.60 -6.18 10.75
N ASN A 139 -2.02 -7.42 11.02
CA ASN A 139 -1.22 -8.47 11.65
C ASN A 139 -0.80 -9.55 10.63
N LEU A 140 -0.56 -9.17 9.36
CA LEU A 140 -0.20 -10.12 8.30
C LEU A 140 1.23 -10.64 8.50
N ASP A 141 1.45 -11.92 8.20
CA ASP A 141 2.71 -12.61 8.46
C ASP A 141 3.23 -13.41 7.25
N GLY A 142 4.37 -14.08 7.45
CA GLY A 142 5.03 -14.84 6.39
C GLY A 142 5.70 -13.97 5.32
N SER A 143 6.02 -14.57 4.18
CA SER A 143 6.75 -13.90 3.10
C SER A 143 5.85 -13.11 2.17
N ILE A 144 6.40 -12.06 1.57
CA ILE A 144 5.79 -11.38 0.42
C ILE A 144 5.67 -12.41 -0.72
N PRO A 145 4.46 -12.60 -1.31
CA PRO A 145 4.27 -13.54 -2.41
C PRO A 145 4.93 -13.02 -3.70
N THR A 146 5.05 -13.90 -4.70
CA THR A 146 5.46 -13.46 -6.03
C THR A 146 4.37 -12.59 -6.67
N PHE A 147 4.80 -11.58 -7.43
CA PHE A 147 3.90 -10.59 -8.05
C PHE A 147 3.63 -10.85 -9.54
N ILE A 148 3.87 -12.08 -10.00
CA ILE A 148 3.81 -12.46 -11.41
C ILE A 148 2.41 -12.20 -12.00
N ASP A 149 1.37 -12.29 -11.18
CA ASP A 149 -0.03 -12.19 -11.60
C ASP A 149 -0.64 -10.79 -11.46
N LEU A 150 0.13 -9.77 -11.08
CA LEU A 150 -0.37 -8.41 -10.80
C LEU A 150 0.28 -7.32 -11.69
N PRO A 151 0.31 -7.48 -13.03
CA PRO A 151 1.07 -6.60 -13.92
C PRO A 151 0.54 -5.17 -14.00
N ASN A 152 -0.65 -4.91 -13.46
CA ASN A 152 -1.31 -3.61 -13.51
C ASN A 152 -1.15 -2.77 -12.24
N LEU A 153 -0.43 -3.25 -11.22
CA LEU A 153 -0.23 -2.52 -9.97
C LEU A 153 0.50 -1.20 -10.18
N VAL A 154 -0.09 -0.15 -9.61
CA VAL A 154 0.42 1.23 -9.57
C VAL A 154 0.74 1.63 -8.13
N TYR A 155 -0.03 1.15 -7.17
CA TYR A 155 0.16 1.41 -5.74
C TYR A 155 0.17 0.10 -4.97
N LEU A 156 1.23 -0.11 -4.18
CA LEU A 156 1.37 -1.26 -3.29
C LEU A 156 1.85 -0.79 -1.91
N ASN A 157 1.03 -1.02 -0.89
CA ASN A 157 1.39 -0.72 0.49
C ASN A 157 1.12 -1.93 1.41
N PHE A 158 2.21 -2.51 1.92
CA PHE A 158 2.21 -3.59 2.91
C PHE A 158 2.85 -3.16 4.23
N SER A 159 3.05 -1.86 4.44
CA SER A 159 3.73 -1.34 5.62
C SER A 159 3.03 -1.70 6.93
N ARG A 160 3.78 -1.73 8.03
CA ARG A 160 3.25 -1.95 9.39
C ARG A 160 2.48 -3.27 9.51
N ASN A 161 3.17 -4.35 9.20
CA ASN A 161 2.71 -5.74 9.38
C ASN A 161 3.84 -6.56 10.05
N ALA A 162 3.66 -7.88 10.13
CA ALA A 162 4.67 -8.83 10.60
C ALA A 162 5.26 -9.67 9.44
N LEU A 163 5.36 -9.08 8.23
CA LEU A 163 5.92 -9.77 7.07
C LEU A 163 7.42 -10.04 7.27
N SER A 164 7.92 -11.16 6.75
CA SER A 164 9.29 -11.64 6.96
C SER A 164 9.87 -12.25 5.69
N GLY A 165 11.17 -12.60 5.72
CA GLY A 165 11.86 -13.12 4.54
C GLY A 165 12.26 -12.03 3.53
N PRO A 166 12.78 -12.41 2.36
CA PRO A 166 13.32 -11.46 1.39
C PRO A 166 12.25 -10.75 0.59
N ILE A 167 12.61 -9.56 0.07
CA ILE A 167 11.84 -8.91 -1.00
C ILE A 167 12.03 -9.74 -2.28
N PRO A 168 10.95 -10.30 -2.87
CA PRO A 168 11.09 -11.18 -4.03
C PRO A 168 11.52 -10.39 -5.28
N SER A 169 12.43 -10.96 -6.07
CA SER A 169 12.91 -10.34 -7.32
C SER A 169 11.78 -10.11 -8.34
N SER A 170 10.68 -10.85 -8.24
CA SER A 170 9.47 -10.62 -9.04
C SER A 170 8.85 -9.24 -8.83
N ILE A 171 9.25 -8.45 -7.82
CA ILE A 171 8.82 -7.05 -7.71
C ILE A 171 9.14 -6.25 -8.99
N GLY A 172 10.19 -6.63 -9.71
CA GLY A 172 10.59 -6.02 -10.98
C GLY A 172 9.60 -6.22 -12.13
N THR A 173 8.63 -7.14 -12.01
CA THR A 173 7.56 -7.28 -13.02
C THR A 173 6.52 -6.17 -12.94
N LEU A 174 6.47 -5.43 -11.82
CA LEU A 174 5.50 -4.36 -11.57
C LEU A 174 5.90 -3.04 -12.25
N THR A 175 6.08 -3.08 -13.57
CA THR A 175 6.62 -1.95 -14.36
C THR A 175 5.77 -0.66 -14.31
N LYS A 176 4.51 -0.74 -13.87
CA LYS A 176 3.58 0.40 -13.70
C LYS A 176 3.61 1.00 -12.29
N LEU A 177 4.37 0.41 -11.37
CA LEU A 177 4.36 0.81 -9.97
C LEU A 177 4.92 2.22 -9.79
N VAL A 178 4.19 3.02 -9.02
CA VAL A 178 4.51 4.41 -8.69
C VAL A 178 4.80 4.54 -7.19
N VAL A 179 4.08 3.80 -6.35
CA VAL A 179 4.26 3.80 -4.90
C VAL A 179 4.50 2.38 -4.42
N LEU A 180 5.61 2.19 -3.71
CA LEU A 180 5.93 0.96 -2.99
C LEU A 180 6.32 1.27 -1.56
N ASP A 181 5.49 0.82 -0.62
CA ASP A 181 5.78 0.93 0.81
C ASP A 181 5.74 -0.45 1.48
N LEU A 182 6.92 -0.90 1.92
CA LEU A 182 7.11 -2.14 2.68
C LEU A 182 7.66 -1.86 4.09
N SER A 183 7.59 -0.61 4.54
CA SER A 183 8.21 -0.16 5.80
C SER A 183 7.58 -0.80 7.04
N PHE A 184 8.29 -0.79 8.17
CA PHE A 184 7.79 -1.37 9.44
C PHE A 184 7.34 -2.83 9.28
N ASN A 185 8.25 -3.70 8.87
CA ASN A 185 8.07 -5.14 8.81
C ASN A 185 9.33 -5.85 9.34
N GLY A 186 9.39 -7.18 9.23
CA GLY A 186 10.57 -8.00 9.53
C GLY A 186 11.26 -8.54 8.27
N LEU A 187 11.23 -7.81 7.16
CA LEU A 187 11.86 -8.24 5.90
C LEU A 187 13.38 -8.30 6.05
N ASN A 188 14.03 -9.25 5.39
CA ASN A 188 15.47 -9.51 5.52
C ASN A 188 16.14 -9.77 4.16
N GLY A 189 17.44 -10.09 4.17
CA GLY A 189 18.21 -10.27 2.94
C GLY A 189 18.52 -8.94 2.24
N SER A 190 18.97 -9.00 0.99
CA SER A 190 19.34 -7.82 0.20
C SER A 190 18.16 -7.20 -0.53
N ILE A 191 18.24 -5.89 -0.77
CA ILE A 191 17.36 -5.22 -1.73
C ILE A 191 17.64 -5.82 -3.12
N PRO A 192 16.64 -6.37 -3.83
CA PRO A 192 16.85 -6.97 -5.14
C PRO A 192 17.23 -5.90 -6.17
N THR A 193 18.11 -6.24 -7.10
CA THR A 193 18.51 -5.34 -8.20
C THR A 193 17.37 -5.01 -9.15
N SER A 194 16.36 -5.89 -9.23
CA SER A 194 15.12 -5.73 -10.01
C SER A 194 14.14 -4.68 -9.46
N ILE A 195 14.58 -3.85 -8.51
CA ILE A 195 13.81 -2.68 -8.04
C ILE A 195 13.87 -1.50 -9.03
N ASP A 196 14.44 -1.71 -10.21
CA ASP A 196 14.59 -0.76 -11.33
C ASP A 196 13.26 -0.47 -12.04
N LEU A 197 12.25 -0.08 -11.28
CA LEU A 197 10.90 0.21 -11.73
C LEU A 197 10.81 1.65 -12.29
N PRO A 198 10.68 1.86 -13.61
CA PRO A 198 10.88 3.16 -14.26
C PRO A 198 9.83 4.23 -13.90
N ASN A 199 8.73 3.82 -13.26
CA ASN A 199 7.64 4.71 -12.87
C ASN A 199 7.63 5.04 -11.37
N LEU A 200 8.57 4.51 -10.60
CA LEU A 200 8.57 4.63 -9.14
C LEU A 200 8.86 6.07 -8.72
N VAL A 201 7.98 6.60 -7.86
CA VAL A 201 8.05 7.95 -7.30
C VAL A 201 8.29 7.90 -5.79
N TYR A 202 7.74 6.90 -5.11
CA TYR A 202 7.89 6.71 -3.67
C TYR A 202 8.34 5.27 -3.38
N LEU A 203 9.47 5.15 -2.68
CA LEU A 203 10.04 3.89 -2.23
C LEU A 203 10.37 3.97 -0.74
N ASN A 204 9.70 3.17 0.08
CA ASN A 204 9.98 3.10 1.50
C ASN A 204 10.16 1.66 1.96
N PHE A 205 11.38 1.32 2.35
CA PHE A 205 11.76 0.03 2.95
C PHE A 205 12.24 0.19 4.39
N SER A 206 12.00 1.34 5.01
CA SER A 206 12.48 1.64 6.35
C SER A 206 11.98 0.66 7.41
N ARG A 207 12.72 0.53 8.51
CA ARG A 207 12.33 -0.29 9.67
C ARG A 207 12.03 -1.72 9.28
N ASN A 208 13.05 -2.34 8.71
CA ASN A 208 13.13 -3.76 8.40
C ASN A 208 14.48 -4.29 8.90
N THR A 209 14.82 -5.51 8.52
CA THR A 209 16.12 -6.14 8.81
C THR A 209 16.91 -6.42 7.52
N LEU A 210 16.71 -5.58 6.49
CA LEU A 210 17.42 -5.69 5.21
C LEU A 210 18.92 -5.49 5.41
N SER A 211 19.73 -6.17 4.62
CA SER A 211 21.18 -6.22 4.75
C SER A 211 21.88 -6.17 3.39
N GLY A 212 23.20 -5.97 3.37
CA GLY A 212 23.95 -5.87 2.11
C GLY A 212 23.91 -4.46 1.51
N PRO A 213 24.50 -4.28 0.32
CA PRO A 213 24.63 -2.97 -0.30
C PRO A 213 23.32 -2.43 -0.87
N ILE A 214 23.22 -1.11 -0.95
CA ILE A 214 22.19 -0.44 -1.74
C ILE A 214 22.48 -0.71 -3.22
N PRO A 215 21.55 -1.29 -4.01
CA PRO A 215 21.76 -1.53 -5.42
C PRO A 215 21.94 -0.22 -6.20
N SER A 216 22.95 -0.16 -7.07
CA SER A 216 23.17 0.99 -7.95
C SER A 216 22.02 1.25 -8.93
N SER A 217 21.18 0.23 -9.18
CA SER A 217 19.97 0.32 -10.02
C SER A 217 18.94 1.31 -9.47
N ILE A 218 18.93 1.61 -8.16
CA ILE A 218 18.06 2.65 -7.59
C ILE A 218 18.42 4.03 -8.18
N GLY A 219 19.68 4.28 -8.51
CA GLY A 219 20.10 5.52 -9.16
C GLY A 219 19.58 5.68 -10.61
N ALA A 220 19.06 4.62 -11.24
CA ALA A 220 18.40 4.71 -12.53
C ALA A 220 16.93 5.19 -12.44
N LEU A 221 16.38 5.29 -11.22
CA LEU A 221 14.99 5.67 -10.98
C LEU A 221 14.79 7.19 -11.09
N THR A 222 14.79 7.68 -12.33
CA THR A 222 14.73 9.13 -12.64
C THR A 222 13.48 9.86 -12.14
N LYS A 223 12.40 9.13 -11.81
CA LYS A 223 11.15 9.70 -11.27
C LYS A 223 11.06 9.64 -9.75
N LEU A 224 12.04 9.04 -9.07
CA LEU A 224 11.99 8.84 -7.64
C LEU A 224 12.09 10.18 -6.91
N VAL A 225 11.14 10.44 -6.03
CA VAL A 225 11.04 11.66 -5.22
C VAL A 225 11.32 11.36 -3.75
N VAL A 226 10.92 10.17 -3.28
CA VAL A 226 11.12 9.74 -1.91
C VAL A 226 11.81 8.38 -1.90
N LEU A 227 12.95 8.32 -1.23
CA LEU A 227 13.68 7.10 -0.92
C LEU A 227 13.96 7.05 0.58
N ASP A 228 13.33 6.11 1.27
CA ASP A 228 13.56 5.86 2.69
C ASP A 228 14.00 4.41 2.91
N LEU A 229 15.26 4.25 3.27
CA LEU A 229 15.89 2.96 3.60
C LEU A 229 16.31 2.88 5.07
N SER A 230 15.86 3.84 5.88
CA SER A 230 16.25 4.04 7.28
C SER A 230 15.97 2.83 8.17
N PHE A 231 16.70 2.68 9.28
CA PHE A 231 16.46 1.60 10.25
C PHE A 231 16.47 0.20 9.61
N ASN A 232 17.55 -0.11 8.90
CA ASN A 232 17.88 -1.44 8.36
C ASN A 232 19.33 -1.78 8.75
N GLY A 233 19.79 -2.98 8.39
CA GLY A 233 21.19 -3.41 8.50
C GLY A 233 21.98 -3.33 7.19
N LEU A 234 21.64 -2.36 6.31
CA LEU A 234 22.33 -2.15 5.04
C LEU A 234 23.81 -1.81 5.29
N ASN A 235 24.69 -2.18 4.36
CA ASN A 235 26.13 -1.96 4.47
C ASN A 235 26.73 -1.47 3.13
N GLY A 236 28.05 -1.26 3.08
CA GLY A 236 28.71 -0.74 1.89
C GLY A 236 28.53 0.77 1.69
N SER A 237 29.00 1.28 0.56
CA SER A 237 28.93 2.71 0.21
C SER A 237 27.59 3.07 -0.46
N ILE A 238 27.15 4.31 -0.30
CA ILE A 238 26.06 4.88 -1.10
C ILE A 238 26.50 4.86 -2.58
N PRO A 239 25.73 4.24 -3.50
CA PRO A 239 26.05 4.25 -4.92
C PRO A 239 26.12 5.67 -5.47
N ILE A 240 27.17 5.98 -6.23
CA ILE A 240 27.34 7.29 -6.89
C ILE A 240 26.17 7.65 -7.83
N SER A 241 25.44 6.63 -8.30
CA SER A 241 24.24 6.81 -9.11
C SER A 241 23.07 7.46 -8.36
N LEU A 242 23.07 7.47 -7.01
CA LEU A 242 22.09 8.19 -6.19
C LEU A 242 22.44 9.66 -5.95
N GLY A 243 23.63 10.08 -6.40
CA GLY A 243 24.20 11.39 -6.14
C GLY A 243 25.67 11.24 -5.75
N ASP A 244 26.52 12.15 -6.22
CA ASP A 244 27.91 12.17 -5.82
C ASP A 244 28.00 12.57 -4.33
N PRO A 245 28.54 11.72 -3.43
CA PRO A 245 28.76 12.12 -2.05
C PRO A 245 29.71 13.33 -1.91
N TYR A 246 30.51 13.64 -2.95
CA TYR A 246 31.41 14.79 -2.98
C TYR A 246 30.78 16.09 -3.50
N ASP A 247 29.64 16.05 -4.19
CA ASP A 247 28.88 17.27 -4.54
C ASP A 247 28.27 17.93 -3.29
N ILE A 248 28.15 17.19 -2.18
CA ILE A 248 27.68 17.70 -0.88
C ILE A 248 28.80 18.50 -0.16
N LEU A 249 30.05 18.38 -0.59
CA LEU A 249 31.21 19.08 -0.01
C LEU A 249 31.61 20.35 -0.78
N LEU A 250 31.05 20.58 -1.98
CA LEU A 250 31.39 21.75 -2.81
C LEU A 250 30.44 22.94 -2.61
N ASP A 251 29.25 22.74 -2.03
CA ASP A 251 28.39 23.82 -1.54
C ASP A 251 28.66 24.09 -0.04
N SER A 252 29.93 24.30 0.30
CA SER A 252 30.33 24.77 1.63
C SER A 252 29.99 26.26 1.79
N TYR A 253 28.71 26.53 2.12
CA TYR A 253 28.39 27.69 2.94
C TYR A 253 29.17 27.55 4.26
N PRO A 254 30.04 28.52 4.62
CA PRO A 254 30.84 28.40 5.83
C PRO A 254 29.91 28.45 7.05
N CYS A 255 29.90 27.37 7.83
CA CYS A 255 29.42 27.39 9.21
C CYS A 255 30.30 28.36 10.01
N HIS A 256 29.96 29.65 10.00
CA HIS A 256 30.46 30.61 10.97
C HIS A 256 29.74 30.41 12.30
N SER A 257 30.32 29.61 13.17
CA SER A 257 30.30 29.86 14.61
C SER A 257 31.48 29.14 15.23
N THR A 258 32.57 29.88 15.38
CA THR A 258 33.68 29.57 16.27
C THR A 258 33.15 29.60 17.70
N GLU A 259 32.95 28.45 18.32
CA GLU A 259 33.05 28.30 19.78
C GLU A 259 33.20 26.81 20.16
N ASN A 260 34.41 26.46 20.58
CA ASN A 260 34.78 25.30 21.40
C ASN A 260 34.21 23.91 21.03
N LEU A 261 34.87 23.24 20.08
CA LEU A 261 34.95 21.78 20.03
C LEU A 261 36.40 21.31 19.89
N ALA A 262 37.22 21.62 20.89
CA ALA A 262 38.46 20.90 21.14
C ALA A 262 38.09 19.51 21.71
N GLY A 263 37.69 18.58 20.84
CA GLY A 263 37.26 17.25 21.29
C GLY A 263 37.01 16.18 20.23
N PHE A 264 36.90 16.54 18.94
CA PHE A 264 36.63 15.55 17.89
C PHE A 264 37.84 15.43 16.96
N ARG A 265 38.48 14.25 16.98
CA ARG A 265 39.67 13.88 16.21
C ARG A 265 39.36 12.93 15.05
N ASP A 266 38.13 12.87 14.54
CA ASP A 266 37.85 12.08 13.34
C ASP A 266 36.66 12.60 12.53
N VAL A 267 36.84 12.63 11.21
CA VAL A 267 35.85 13.06 10.19
C VAL A 267 34.67 12.07 10.10
N GLN A 268 34.72 10.95 10.83
CA GLN A 268 33.64 9.97 10.90
C GLN A 268 32.46 10.41 11.76
N ASP A 269 32.59 11.45 12.58
CA ASP A 269 31.51 11.88 13.49
C ASP A 269 30.45 12.80 12.86
N CYS A 270 30.58 13.17 11.58
CA CYS A 270 29.49 13.81 10.84
C CYS A 270 28.37 12.82 10.43
N PHE A 271 28.57 11.50 10.60
CA PHE A 271 27.59 10.47 10.22
C PHE A 271 26.47 10.25 11.25
N LYS A 272 26.42 11.04 12.34
CA LYS A 272 25.32 11.04 13.32
C LYS A 272 24.57 12.37 13.30
N ILE A 273 23.74 12.60 12.30
CA ILE A 273 22.76 13.70 12.35
C ILE A 273 21.35 13.13 12.54
N ASN A 274 20.85 13.38 13.75
CA ASN A 274 19.46 13.28 14.14
C ASN A 274 18.60 14.27 13.32
N LEU A 275 17.67 13.76 12.51
CA LEU A 275 16.81 14.55 11.62
C LEU A 275 15.60 15.23 12.31
N SER A 276 15.69 15.51 13.62
CA SER A 276 14.74 16.40 14.28
C SER A 276 15.12 17.89 14.19
N HIS A 277 16.26 18.23 13.56
CA HIS A 277 16.74 19.62 13.44
C HIS A 277 16.30 20.32 12.13
N PRO A 278 15.75 21.55 12.19
CA PRO A 278 15.10 22.20 11.03
C PRO A 278 16.02 22.65 9.89
N TYR A 279 17.34 22.54 10.02
CA TYR A 279 18.31 23.07 9.05
C TYR A 279 18.83 22.06 8.01
N CYS A 280 18.55 20.76 8.13
CA CYS A 280 19.00 19.73 7.16
C CYS A 280 18.02 19.50 6.00
N ARG A 281 17.28 20.54 5.59
CA ARG A 281 16.15 20.39 4.66
C ARG A 281 16.47 20.59 3.18
N HIS A 282 17.69 20.97 2.77
CA HIS A 282 17.90 21.59 1.45
C HIS A 282 19.08 21.07 0.61
N ALA A 283 19.75 19.97 0.96
CA ALA A 283 20.74 19.34 0.08
C ALA A 283 20.24 17.95 -0.32
N ILE A 284 20.37 17.60 -1.61
CA ILE A 284 19.83 16.42 -2.30
C ILE A 284 18.45 16.72 -2.91
N ARG A 285 18.36 16.63 -4.24
CA ARG A 285 17.10 16.60 -4.98
C ARG A 285 16.23 15.47 -4.40
N GLY A 286 15.22 15.84 -3.61
CA GLY A 286 14.23 14.92 -3.08
C GLY A 286 14.71 14.06 -1.92
N SER A 287 14.76 14.65 -0.72
CA SER A 287 14.59 13.99 0.59
C SER A 287 15.07 12.54 0.72
N LEU A 288 16.38 12.32 0.60
CA LEU A 288 17.02 11.06 0.97
C LEU A 288 17.12 10.99 2.51
N ILE A 289 16.36 10.11 3.16
CA ILE A 289 16.42 9.91 4.62
C ILE A 289 17.13 8.58 4.89
N ILE A 290 18.42 8.64 5.26
CA ILE A 290 19.20 7.48 5.68
C ILE A 290 19.87 7.80 7.03
N PRO A 291 19.20 7.59 8.18
CA PRO A 291 19.84 7.53 9.48
C PRO A 291 20.43 6.13 9.66
N TRP A 292 21.76 6.09 9.73
CA TRP A 292 22.50 4.98 10.31
C TRP A 292 22.45 5.13 11.84
N CYS A 293 22.23 4.03 12.58
CA CYS A 293 22.49 3.97 14.03
C CYS A 293 23.85 3.34 14.27
#